data_AF-A0A7Y5Q048-F1
#
_entry.id   AF-A0A7Y5Q048-F1
#
_cell.length_a   1.000
_cell.length_b   1.000
_cell.length_c   1.000
_cell.angle_alpha   90.00
_cell.angle_beta   90.00
_cell.angle_gamma   90.00
#
_symmetry.space_group_name_H-M   'P 1'
#
loop_
_entity.id
_entity.type
_entity.pdbx_description
1 polymer ?
#
loop_
_entity_poly.entity_id
_entity_poly.type
_entity_poly.pdbx_seq_one_letter_code
_entity_poly.pdbx_strand_id
1 'polypeptide(L)'
;MKAWDDAEREVDAELEFHVAEATDELVAAGVPREEARERALAQLGDIERWRAECLRARKGRKVMLVKLQWAAIAALVLSLGFLGLRWSRAHQAQVLEIASLRAELAAERTVRGELGLAEQTALVLHGRLAAAGLNPTVRRTYLDSLALPIQDGARQHWLERVREQQRARLSIGLTPDPVIELQTGERPLEPVSGDKPDDQR
;
A
#
# COMPACT_ATOMS: atom_id res chain seq x y z
N MET A 1 12.06 -7.00 41.70
CA MET A 1 12.86 -6.45 42.82
C MET A 1 14.26 -7.04 42.89
N LYS A 2 14.45 -8.36 42.71
CA LYS A 2 15.74 -9.08 42.79
C LYS A 2 16.97 -8.48 42.06
N ALA A 3 16.80 -7.94 40.85
CA ALA A 3 17.92 -7.44 40.03
C ALA A 3 18.57 -6.13 40.53
N TRP A 4 17.95 -5.46 41.50
CA TRP A 4 18.49 -4.24 42.11
C TRP A 4 19.39 -4.56 43.30
N ASP A 5 18.98 -5.54 44.11
CA ASP A 5 19.79 -6.07 45.21
C ASP A 5 21.11 -6.67 44.70
N ASP A 6 21.09 -7.32 43.54
CA ASP A 6 22.31 -7.88 42.94
C ASP A 6 23.30 -6.79 42.48
N ALA A 7 22.80 -5.65 41.98
CA ALA A 7 23.64 -4.56 41.51
C ALA A 7 24.27 -3.76 42.67
N GLU A 8 23.55 -3.64 43.79
CA GLU A 8 24.09 -3.04 45.03
C GLU A 8 25.13 -3.98 45.66
N ARG A 9 24.86 -5.29 45.68
CA ARG A 9 25.81 -6.29 46.18
C ARG A 9 27.11 -6.37 45.36
N GLU A 10 27.04 -6.22 44.03
CA GLU A 10 28.25 -6.14 43.20
C GLU A 10 29.10 -4.92 43.55
N VAL A 11 28.47 -3.75 43.76
CA VAL A 11 29.18 -2.51 44.14
C VAL A 11 29.80 -2.64 45.53
N ASP A 12 29.11 -3.28 46.46
CA ASP A 12 29.62 -3.53 47.81
C ASP A 12 30.81 -4.49 47.80
N ALA A 13 30.76 -5.54 46.98
CA ALA A 13 31.85 -6.50 46.82
C ALA A 13 33.11 -5.86 46.20
N GLU A 14 32.95 -4.96 45.21
CA GLU A 14 34.05 -4.21 44.61
C GLU A 14 34.70 -3.25 45.63
N LEU A 15 33.88 -2.56 46.43
CA LEU A 15 34.38 -1.67 47.49
C LEU A 15 35.12 -2.44 48.58
N GLU A 16 34.60 -3.60 48.98
CA GLU A 16 35.27 -4.47 49.96
C GLU A 16 36.61 -5.00 49.44
N PHE A 17 36.70 -5.32 48.15
CA PHE A 17 37.95 -5.70 47.49
C PHE A 17 39.00 -4.59 47.56
N HIS A 18 38.64 -3.34 47.23
CA HIS A 18 39.60 -2.22 47.29
C HIS A 18 40.03 -1.88 48.72
N VAL A 19 39.12 -1.97 49.69
CA VAL A 19 39.48 -1.81 51.10
C VAL A 19 40.44 -2.92 51.54
N ALA A 20 40.22 -4.16 51.12
CA ALA A 20 41.10 -5.28 51.42
C ALA A 20 42.49 -5.12 50.78
N GLU A 21 42.55 -4.71 49.52
CA GLU A 21 43.80 -4.45 48.79
C GLU A 21 44.63 -3.34 49.47
N ALA A 22 44.01 -2.19 49.77
CA ALA A 22 44.67 -1.10 50.48
C ALA A 22 45.11 -1.50 51.90
N THR A 23 44.33 -2.36 52.58
CA THR A 23 44.71 -2.90 53.88
C THR A 23 45.95 -3.80 53.77
N ASP A 24 45.99 -4.69 52.78
CA ASP A 24 47.11 -5.62 52.60
C ASP A 24 48.40 -4.89 52.16
N GLU A 25 48.31 -3.81 51.39
CA GLU A 25 49.44 -2.92 51.08
C GLU A 25 50.03 -2.26 52.34
N LEU A 26 49.17 -1.74 53.23
CA LEU A 26 49.59 -1.13 54.50
C LEU A 26 50.20 -2.16 55.46
N VAL A 27 49.67 -3.38 55.46
CA VAL A 27 50.26 -4.51 56.22
C VAL A 27 51.64 -4.87 55.66
N ALA A 28 51.80 -4.91 54.34
CA ALA A 28 53.10 -5.15 53.71
C ALA A 28 54.12 -4.04 54.03
N ALA A 29 53.65 -2.81 54.24
CA ALA A 29 54.46 -1.69 54.72
C ALA A 29 54.78 -1.74 56.24
N GLY A 30 54.34 -2.77 56.95
CA GLY A 30 54.63 -3.00 58.37
C GLY A 30 53.61 -2.42 59.34
N VAL A 31 52.45 -1.95 58.87
CA VAL A 31 51.36 -1.48 59.75
C VAL A 31 50.58 -2.68 60.29
N PRO A 32 50.22 -2.71 61.59
CA PRO A 32 49.35 -3.76 62.13
C PRO A 32 48.00 -3.82 61.40
N ARG A 33 47.47 -5.02 61.16
CA ARG A 33 46.29 -5.24 60.28
C ARG A 33 45.04 -4.44 60.66
N GLU A 34 44.75 -4.25 61.94
CA GLU A 34 43.61 -3.43 62.36
C GLU A 34 43.82 -1.94 62.04
N GLU A 35 45.00 -1.41 62.35
CA GLU A 35 45.35 -0.02 62.05
C GLU A 35 45.47 0.22 60.54
N ALA A 36 45.95 -0.78 59.78
CA ALA A 36 45.97 -0.76 58.32
C ALA A 36 44.56 -0.65 57.74
N ARG A 37 43.59 -1.38 58.28
CA ARG A 37 42.19 -1.33 57.82
C ARG A 37 41.54 0.01 58.12
N GLU A 38 41.76 0.57 59.32
CA GLU A 38 41.25 1.90 59.67
C GLU A 38 41.86 3.00 58.79
N ARG A 39 43.17 2.93 58.51
CA ARG A 39 43.84 3.85 57.60
C ARG A 39 43.39 3.68 56.15
N ALA A 40 43.13 2.46 55.69
CA ALA A 40 42.59 2.18 54.36
C ALA A 40 41.18 2.78 54.20
N LEU A 41 40.30 2.59 55.18
CA LEU A 41 38.97 3.21 55.19
C LEU A 41 39.05 4.75 55.21
N ALA A 42 39.97 5.32 56.00
CA ALA A 42 40.19 6.76 56.04
C ALA A 42 40.76 7.32 54.72
N GLN A 43 41.63 6.56 54.03
CA GLN A 43 42.18 6.94 52.72
C GLN A 43 41.15 6.85 51.59
N LEU A 44 40.29 5.83 51.58
CA LEU A 44 39.19 5.73 50.63
C LEU A 44 38.13 6.84 50.83
N GLY A 45 38.05 7.41 52.03
CA GLY A 45 37.21 8.58 52.32
C GLY A 45 35.72 8.24 52.35
N ASP A 46 34.88 9.08 51.73
CA ASP A 46 33.42 8.97 51.76
C ASP A 46 32.92 7.88 50.79
N ILE A 47 33.03 6.63 51.24
CA ILE A 47 32.62 5.42 50.51
C ILE A 47 31.14 5.47 50.09
N GLU A 48 30.27 6.05 50.92
CA GLU A 48 28.84 6.19 50.62
C GLU A 48 28.59 7.13 49.45
N ARG A 49 29.37 8.21 49.33
CA ARG A 49 29.29 9.09 48.17
C ARG A 49 29.68 8.38 46.87
N TRP A 50 30.74 7.57 46.88
CA TRP A 50 31.17 6.79 45.72
C TRP A 50 30.13 5.74 45.32
N ARG A 51 29.54 5.04 46.30
CA ARG A 51 28.44 4.09 46.08
C ARG A 51 27.24 4.75 45.39
N ALA A 52 26.85 5.94 45.85
CA ALA A 52 25.75 6.70 45.27
C ALA A 52 26.02 7.16 43.82
N GLU A 53 27.25 7.59 43.50
CA GLU A 53 27.63 7.99 42.14
C GLU A 53 27.65 6.80 41.17
N CYS A 54 28.23 5.67 41.57
CA CYS A 54 28.23 4.44 40.79
C CYS A 54 26.80 3.96 40.47
N LEU A 55 25.91 3.96 41.47
CA LEU A 55 24.51 3.60 41.27
C LEU A 55 23.78 4.59 40.35
N ARG A 56 24.03 5.90 40.46
CA ARG A 56 23.43 6.92 39.57
C ARG A 56 23.88 6.74 38.11
N ALA A 57 25.17 6.53 37.87
CA ALA A 57 25.70 6.30 36.53
C ALA A 57 25.13 5.03 35.87
N ARG A 58 24.97 3.96 36.65
CA ARG A 58 24.37 2.69 36.18
C ARG A 58 22.88 2.84 35.86
N LYS A 59 22.13 3.63 36.65
CA LYS A 59 20.71 3.96 36.37
C LYS A 59 20.53 4.80 35.10
N GLY A 60 21.39 5.80 34.87
CA GLY A 60 21.31 6.70 33.72
C GLY A 60 21.37 5.96 32.37
N ARG A 61 22.26 4.97 32.24
CA ARG A 61 22.40 4.16 31.01
C ARG A 61 21.15 3.34 30.68
N LYS A 62 20.50 2.74 31.68
CA LYS A 62 19.29 1.93 31.48
C LYS A 62 18.11 2.79 31.01
N VAL A 63 17.96 4.01 31.55
CA VAL A 63 16.89 4.93 31.15
C VAL A 63 17.05 5.37 29.69
N MET A 64 18.28 5.62 29.24
CA MET A 64 18.53 6.02 27.84
C MET A 64 18.20 4.90 26.86
N LEU A 65 18.57 3.66 27.18
CA LEU A 65 18.24 2.48 26.38
C LEU A 65 16.72 2.25 26.26
N VAL A 66 15.99 2.39 27.38
CA VAL A 66 14.52 2.25 27.37
C VAL A 66 13.86 3.33 26.52
N LYS A 67 14.34 4.59 26.61
CA LYS A 67 13.83 5.68 25.75
C LYS A 67 14.09 5.41 24.27
N LEU A 68 15.28 4.93 23.93
CA LEU A 68 15.63 4.56 22.55
C LEU A 68 14.76 3.41 22.04
N GLN A 69 14.52 2.40 22.87
CA GLN A 69 13.66 1.26 22.53
C GLN A 69 12.22 1.72 22.25
N TRP A 70 11.65 2.60 23.09
CA TRP A 70 10.32 3.17 22.85
C TRP A 70 10.26 4.01 21.57
N ALA A 71 11.29 4.79 21.28
CA ALA A 71 11.37 5.54 20.03
C ALA A 71 11.41 4.60 18.80
N ALA A 72 12.18 3.51 18.87
CA ALA A 72 12.24 2.51 17.81
C ALA A 72 10.88 1.82 17.60
N ILE A 73 10.19 1.44 18.69
CA ILE A 73 8.83 0.86 18.62
C ILE A 73 7.86 1.85 17.98
N ALA A 74 7.87 3.12 18.40
CA ALA A 74 7.00 4.15 17.83
C ALA A 74 7.25 4.34 16.32
N ALA A 75 8.51 4.41 15.90
CA ALA A 75 8.89 4.52 14.50
C ALA A 75 8.41 3.30 13.67
N LEU A 76 8.51 2.09 14.23
CA LEU A 76 8.05 0.87 13.58
C LEU A 76 6.52 0.86 13.42
N VAL A 77 5.78 1.23 14.46
CA VAL A 77 4.30 1.33 14.41
C VAL A 77 3.87 2.36 13.37
N LEU A 78 4.50 3.53 13.34
CA LEU A 78 4.21 4.57 12.34
C LEU A 78 4.48 4.07 10.92
N SER A 79 5.59 3.37 10.71
CA SER A 79 5.96 2.83 9.39
C SER A 79 4.97 1.77 8.92
N LEU A 80 4.54 0.86 9.80
CA LEU A 80 3.51 -0.14 9.49
C LEU A 80 2.15 0.49 9.20
N GLY A 81 1.75 1.50 9.99
CA GLY A 81 0.52 2.26 9.74
C GLY A 81 0.54 2.97 8.39
N PHE A 82 1.68 3.60 8.04
CA PHE A 82 1.87 4.24 6.74
C PHE A 82 1.80 3.25 5.58
N LEU A 83 2.44 2.08 5.71
CA LEU A 83 2.39 1.03 4.69
C LEU A 83 0.96 0.49 4.51
N GLY A 84 0.24 0.29 5.62
CA GLY A 84 -1.17 -0.12 5.60
C GLY A 84 -2.07 0.88 4.87
N LEU A 85 -1.89 2.18 5.13
CA LEU A 85 -2.61 3.25 4.42
C LEU A 85 -2.31 3.26 2.92
N ARG A 86 -1.04 3.10 2.53
CA ARG A 86 -0.67 3.02 1.10
C ARG A 86 -1.28 1.81 0.42
N TRP A 87 -1.22 0.65 1.07
CA TRP A 87 -1.80 -0.58 0.54
C TRP A 87 -3.32 -0.48 0.41
N SER A 88 -4.01 0.08 1.41
CA SER A 88 -5.46 0.30 1.37
C SER A 88 -5.87 1.18 0.18
N ARG A 89 -5.13 2.28 -0.08
CA ARG A 89 -5.38 3.14 -1.24
C ARG A 89 -5.17 2.41 -2.57
N ALA A 90 -4.11 1.61 -2.68
CA ALA A 90 -3.86 0.81 -3.87
C ALA A 90 -4.94 -0.26 -4.08
N HIS A 91 -5.41 -0.89 -3.00
CA HIS A 91 -6.47 -1.88 -3.06
C HIS A 91 -7.81 -1.28 -3.50
N GLN A 92 -8.15 -0.08 -3.03
CA GLN A 92 -9.35 0.63 -3.49
C GLN A 92 -9.33 0.90 -4.99
N ALA A 93 -8.19 1.26 -5.57
CA ALA A 93 -8.05 1.45 -7.02
C ALA A 93 -8.28 0.14 -7.79
N GLN A 94 -7.72 -0.97 -7.32
CA GLN A 94 -7.94 -2.29 -7.94
C GLN A 94 -9.40 -2.75 -7.86
N VAL A 95 -10.08 -2.46 -6.74
CA VAL A 95 -11.51 -2.83 -6.59
C VAL A 95 -12.38 -2.07 -7.60
N LEU A 96 -12.08 -0.79 -7.87
CA LEU A 96 -12.80 -0.01 -8.88
C LEU A 96 -12.57 -0.56 -10.30
N GLU A 97 -11.33 -0.95 -10.62
CA GLU A 97 -11.00 -1.56 -11.91
C GLU A 97 -11.68 -2.91 -12.11
N ILE A 98 -11.69 -3.77 -11.08
CA ILE A 98 -12.41 -5.04 -11.13
C ILE A 98 -13.92 -4.81 -11.28
N ALA A 99 -14.47 -3.79 -10.61
CA ALA A 99 -15.88 -3.44 -10.73
C ALA A 99 -16.23 -2.96 -12.14
N SER A 100 -15.39 -2.14 -12.79
CA SER A 100 -15.62 -1.70 -14.17
C SER A 100 -15.52 -2.85 -15.17
N LEU A 101 -14.52 -3.71 -15.04
CA LEU A 101 -14.38 -4.90 -15.90
C LEU A 101 -15.58 -5.86 -15.77
N ARG A 102 -16.11 -6.02 -14.55
CA ARG A 102 -17.32 -6.82 -14.33
C ARG A 102 -18.55 -6.19 -14.98
N ALA A 103 -18.67 -4.87 -14.94
CA ALA A 103 -19.76 -4.15 -15.61
C ALA A 103 -19.68 -4.28 -17.13
N GLU A 104 -18.48 -4.17 -17.70
CA GLU A 104 -18.23 -4.37 -19.14
C GLU A 104 -18.59 -5.80 -19.57
N LEU A 105 -18.12 -6.82 -18.85
CA LEU A 105 -18.48 -8.22 -19.11
C LEU A 105 -19.98 -8.49 -18.99
N ALA A 106 -20.66 -7.82 -18.05
CA ALA A 106 -22.12 -7.93 -17.92
C ALA A 106 -22.83 -7.31 -19.13
N ALA A 107 -22.39 -6.13 -19.58
CA ALA A 107 -22.94 -5.49 -20.76
C ALA A 107 -22.74 -6.33 -22.03
N GLU A 108 -21.55 -6.91 -22.23
CA GLU A 108 -21.27 -7.81 -23.34
C GLU A 108 -22.17 -9.06 -23.32
N ARG A 109 -22.41 -9.63 -22.14
CA ARG A 109 -23.31 -10.78 -21.99
C ARG A 109 -24.74 -10.43 -22.32
N THR A 110 -25.22 -9.24 -21.93
CA THR A 110 -26.57 -8.78 -22.30
C THR A 110 -26.69 -8.63 -23.81
N VAL A 111 -25.74 -7.95 -24.47
CA VAL A 111 -25.74 -7.79 -25.93
C VAL A 111 -25.67 -9.15 -26.64
N ARG A 112 -24.79 -10.06 -26.19
CA ARG A 112 -24.70 -11.41 -26.77
C ARG A 112 -25.98 -12.21 -26.55
N GLY A 113 -26.63 -12.05 -25.40
CA GLY A 113 -27.93 -12.65 -25.09
C GLY A 113 -29.04 -12.14 -26.02
N GLU A 114 -29.10 -10.84 -26.24
CA GLU A 114 -30.06 -10.20 -27.16
C GLU A 114 -29.83 -10.65 -28.62
N LEU A 115 -28.57 -10.72 -29.06
CA LEU A 115 -28.22 -11.23 -30.39
C LEU A 115 -28.61 -12.71 -30.54
N GLY A 116 -28.35 -13.54 -29.53
CA GLY A 116 -28.75 -14.94 -29.54
C GLY A 116 -30.27 -15.14 -29.57
N LEU A 117 -31.03 -14.28 -28.87
CA LEU A 117 -32.49 -14.27 -28.92
C LEU A 117 -33.01 -13.81 -30.29
N ALA A 118 -32.39 -12.80 -30.90
CA ALA A 118 -32.73 -12.35 -32.25
C ALA A 118 -32.48 -13.46 -33.27
N GLU A 119 -31.35 -14.16 -33.18
CA GLU A 119 -31.00 -15.28 -34.06
C GLU A 119 -32.00 -16.45 -33.90
N GLN A 120 -32.35 -16.82 -32.66
CA GLN A 120 -33.38 -17.84 -32.41
C GLN A 120 -34.74 -17.44 -32.96
N THR A 121 -35.12 -16.16 -32.80
CA THR A 121 -36.40 -15.63 -33.28
C THR A 121 -36.44 -15.64 -34.81
N ALA A 122 -35.34 -15.26 -35.48
CA ALA A 122 -35.20 -15.33 -36.93
C ALA A 122 -35.32 -16.77 -37.45
N LEU A 123 -34.71 -17.76 -36.77
CA LEU A 123 -34.82 -19.18 -37.11
C LEU A 123 -36.28 -19.67 -37.01
N VAL A 124 -36.99 -19.33 -35.93
CA VAL A 124 -38.40 -19.72 -35.74
C VAL A 124 -39.30 -19.07 -36.79
N LEU A 125 -39.11 -17.79 -37.09
CA LEU A 125 -39.83 -17.08 -38.14
C LEU A 125 -39.56 -17.69 -39.51
N HIS A 126 -38.30 -18.00 -39.82
CA HIS A 126 -37.94 -18.66 -41.08
C HIS A 126 -38.65 -20.01 -41.24
N GLY A 127 -38.78 -20.79 -40.17
CA GLY A 127 -39.53 -22.05 -40.15
C GLY A 127 -41.05 -21.86 -40.36
N ARG A 128 -41.66 -20.86 -39.72
CA ARG A 128 -43.09 -20.54 -39.89
C ARG A 128 -43.42 -20.05 -41.30
N LEU A 129 -42.60 -19.15 -41.86
CA LEU A 129 -42.74 -18.67 -43.23
C LEU A 129 -42.53 -19.79 -44.25
N ALA A 130 -41.67 -20.78 -43.93
CA ALA A 130 -41.54 -22.00 -44.72
C ALA A 130 -42.81 -22.84 -44.74
N ALA A 131 -43.40 -23.09 -43.56
CA ALA A 131 -44.64 -23.85 -43.44
C ALA A 131 -45.83 -23.15 -44.13
N ALA A 132 -45.82 -21.82 -44.22
CA ALA A 132 -46.82 -21.03 -44.93
C ALA A 132 -46.71 -21.08 -46.48
N GLY A 133 -45.72 -21.79 -47.03
CA GLY A 133 -45.57 -21.93 -48.48
C GLY A 133 -45.01 -20.70 -49.19
N LEU A 134 -44.45 -19.73 -48.46
CA LEU A 134 -43.86 -18.53 -49.05
C LEU A 134 -42.60 -18.87 -49.85
N ASN A 135 -42.52 -18.31 -51.06
CA ASN A 135 -41.36 -18.42 -51.93
C ASN A 135 -40.08 -17.93 -51.20
N PRO A 136 -38.92 -18.60 -51.36
CA PRO A 136 -37.67 -18.25 -50.69
C PRO A 136 -37.25 -16.78 -50.86
N THR A 137 -37.51 -16.21 -52.04
CA THR A 137 -37.15 -14.81 -52.36
C THR A 137 -37.97 -13.84 -51.53
N VAL A 138 -39.28 -14.05 -51.44
CA VAL A 138 -40.19 -13.21 -50.63
C VAL A 138 -39.86 -13.34 -49.14
N ARG A 139 -39.49 -14.56 -48.69
CA ARG A 139 -39.07 -14.81 -47.32
C ARG A 139 -37.80 -14.04 -46.96
N ARG A 140 -36.81 -14.02 -47.85
CA ARG A 140 -35.56 -13.29 -47.66
C ARG A 140 -35.79 -11.79 -47.56
N THR A 141 -36.54 -11.20 -48.50
CA THR A 141 -36.86 -9.76 -48.48
C THR A 141 -37.63 -9.36 -47.21
N TYR A 142 -38.55 -10.20 -46.74
CA TYR A 142 -39.29 -9.95 -45.50
C TYR A 142 -38.38 -9.99 -44.26
N LEU A 143 -37.49 -10.98 -44.17
CA LEU A 143 -36.53 -11.09 -43.07
C LEU A 143 -35.49 -9.95 -43.08
N ASP A 144 -35.00 -9.56 -44.26
CA ASP A 144 -34.06 -8.44 -44.41
C ASP A 144 -34.72 -7.11 -43.98
N SER A 145 -36.02 -6.93 -44.25
CA SER A 145 -36.79 -5.75 -43.79
C SER A 145 -37.00 -5.71 -42.27
N LEU A 146 -37.01 -6.86 -41.60
CA LEU A 146 -37.13 -6.97 -40.14
C LEU A 146 -35.79 -6.86 -39.40
N ALA A 147 -34.67 -7.15 -40.07
CA ALA A 147 -33.33 -7.13 -39.47
C ALA A 147 -32.70 -5.72 -39.37
N LEU A 148 -33.05 -4.81 -40.29
CA LEU A 148 -32.48 -3.45 -40.37
C LEU A 148 -32.77 -2.53 -39.16
N PRO A 149 -34.00 -2.45 -38.61
CA PRO A 149 -34.28 -1.50 -37.52
C PRO A 149 -33.69 -1.93 -36.16
N ILE A 150 -33.40 -3.23 -35.97
CA ILE A 150 -32.85 -3.76 -34.70
C ILE A 150 -31.35 -3.44 -34.57
N GLN A 151 -30.61 -3.41 -35.68
CA GLN A 151 -29.17 -3.12 -35.64
C GLN A 151 -28.84 -1.64 -35.41
N ASP A 152 -29.60 -0.72 -35.99
CA ASP A 152 -29.28 0.72 -35.87
C ASP A 152 -29.60 1.31 -34.50
N GLY A 153 -30.75 0.95 -33.91
CA GLY A 153 -31.14 1.44 -32.58
C GLY A 153 -30.22 0.94 -31.47
N ALA A 154 -29.89 -0.36 -31.47
CA ALA A 154 -29.00 -0.95 -30.48
C ALA A 154 -27.57 -0.40 -30.59
N ARG A 155 -27.09 -0.16 -31.83
CA ARG A 155 -25.77 0.44 -32.08
C ARG A 155 -25.68 1.88 -31.58
N GLN A 156 -26.68 2.72 -31.87
CA GLN A 156 -26.70 4.11 -31.38
C GLN A 156 -26.75 4.17 -29.85
N HIS A 157 -27.59 3.34 -29.23
CA HIS A 157 -27.69 3.29 -27.78
C HIS A 157 -26.40 2.79 -27.11
N TRP A 158 -25.68 1.86 -27.74
CA TRP A 158 -24.35 1.44 -27.27
C TRP A 158 -23.31 2.57 -27.40
N LEU A 159 -23.27 3.25 -28.54
CA LEU A 159 -22.35 4.39 -28.76
C LEU A 159 -22.57 5.52 -27.75
N GLU A 160 -23.82 5.80 -27.41
CA GLU A 160 -24.17 6.85 -26.45
C GLU A 160 -23.71 6.49 -25.01
N ARG A 161 -23.91 5.24 -24.58
CA ARG A 161 -23.37 4.75 -23.29
C ARG A 161 -21.85 4.80 -23.22
N VAL A 162 -21.16 4.43 -24.30
CA VAL A 162 -19.69 4.53 -24.37
C VAL A 162 -19.22 5.98 -24.22
N ARG A 163 -19.91 6.94 -24.86
CA ARG A 163 -19.60 8.38 -24.73
C ARG A 163 -19.85 8.91 -23.32
N GLU A 164 -20.89 8.46 -22.63
CA GLU A 164 -21.13 8.83 -21.23
C GLU A 164 -20.07 8.28 -20.29
N GLN A 165 -19.65 7.03 -20.49
CA GLN A 165 -18.60 6.40 -19.69
C GLN A 165 -17.25 7.12 -19.86
N GLN A 166 -16.90 7.54 -21.09
CA GLN A 166 -15.72 8.37 -21.36
C GLN A 166 -15.80 9.73 -20.66
N ARG A 167 -16.96 10.42 -20.70
CA ARG A 167 -17.19 11.68 -19.98
C ARG A 167 -17.01 11.52 -18.46
N ALA A 168 -17.48 10.41 -17.89
CA ALA A 168 -17.34 10.10 -16.47
C ALA A 168 -15.88 9.78 -16.06
N ARG A 169 -15.06 9.22 -16.94
CA ARG A 169 -13.63 8.96 -16.68
C ARG A 169 -12.80 10.24 -16.70
N LEU A 170 -13.08 11.12 -17.66
CA LEU A 170 -12.40 12.42 -17.75
C LEU A 170 -12.69 13.30 -16.53
N SER A 171 -13.90 13.24 -15.96
CA SER A 171 -14.23 14.03 -14.76
C SER A 171 -13.50 13.58 -13.48
N ILE A 172 -12.96 12.35 -13.45
CA ILE A 172 -12.15 11.81 -12.34
C ILE A 172 -10.64 11.79 -12.65
N GLY A 173 -10.21 12.46 -13.72
CA GLY A 173 -8.79 12.60 -14.09
C GLY A 173 -8.14 11.36 -14.68
N LEU A 174 -8.93 10.37 -15.12
CA LEU A 174 -8.43 9.20 -15.85
C LEU A 174 -8.27 9.54 -17.33
N THR A 175 -7.20 9.04 -17.96
CA THR A 175 -6.98 9.21 -19.39
C THR A 175 -8.01 8.39 -20.20
N PRO A 176 -8.49 8.93 -21.34
CA PRO A 176 -9.42 8.22 -22.20
C PRO A 176 -8.78 6.96 -22.79
N ASP A 177 -9.59 5.90 -22.98
CA ASP A 177 -9.13 4.63 -23.55
C ASP A 177 -8.81 4.79 -25.05
N PRO A 178 -7.57 4.49 -25.50
CA PRO A 178 -7.14 4.71 -26.88
C PRO A 178 -7.82 3.76 -27.89
N VAL A 179 -8.44 2.68 -27.41
CA VAL A 179 -9.11 1.67 -28.25
C VAL A 179 -10.38 2.22 -28.91
N ILE A 180 -11.01 3.25 -28.32
CA ILE A 180 -12.29 3.79 -28.83
C ILE A 180 -12.09 4.78 -29.98
N GLU A 181 -10.93 5.41 -30.07
CA GLU A 181 -10.59 6.42 -31.08
C GLU A 181 -10.48 5.83 -32.50
N LEU A 182 -10.20 4.53 -32.62
CA LEU A 182 -10.10 3.84 -33.91
C LEU A 182 -11.46 3.48 -34.54
N GLN A 183 -12.55 3.49 -33.78
CA GLN A 183 -13.87 3.06 -34.29
C GLN A 183 -14.84 4.21 -34.62
N THR A 184 -14.60 5.43 -34.16
CA THR A 184 -15.49 6.57 -34.43
C THR A 184 -15.31 7.15 -35.84
N GLY A 185 -14.26 6.78 -36.57
CA GLY A 185 -14.03 7.22 -37.95
C GLY A 185 -13.76 8.73 -38.10
N GLU A 186 -13.69 9.46 -36.98
CA GLU A 186 -13.19 10.83 -36.96
C GLU A 186 -11.68 10.74 -37.13
N ARG A 187 -11.21 11.11 -38.34
CA ARG A 187 -9.77 11.22 -38.61
C ARG A 187 -9.16 12.11 -37.52
N PRO A 188 -8.05 11.70 -36.91
CA PRO A 188 -7.28 12.58 -36.04
C PRO A 188 -7.05 13.90 -36.77
N LEU A 189 -7.38 15.02 -36.13
CA LEU A 189 -7.00 16.34 -36.63
C LEU A 189 -5.48 16.31 -36.79
N GLU A 190 -5.00 16.27 -38.03
CA GLU A 190 -3.57 16.35 -38.28
C GLU A 190 -3.03 17.60 -37.58
N PRO A 191 -1.91 17.49 -36.86
CA PRO A 191 -1.30 18.65 -36.25
C PRO A 191 -1.06 19.67 -37.36
N VAL A 192 -1.74 20.82 -37.26
CA VAL A 192 -1.52 21.97 -38.15
C VAL A 192 -0.02 22.26 -38.09
N SER A 193 0.67 21.85 -39.16
CA SER A 193 2.09 22.05 -39.34
C SER A 193 2.35 23.54 -39.28
N GLY A 194 2.82 24.00 -38.12
CA GLY A 194 3.23 25.37 -37.89
C GLY A 194 4.21 25.80 -38.98
N ASP A 195 3.84 26.90 -39.62
CA ASP A 195 4.61 27.68 -40.56
C ASP A 195 6.07 27.80 -40.07
N LYS A 196 7.02 27.23 -40.84
CA LYS A 196 8.43 27.53 -40.63
C LYS A 196 8.70 28.89 -41.25
N PRO A 197 9.22 29.88 -40.52
CA PRO A 197 9.59 31.16 -41.10
C PRO A 197 10.71 30.94 -42.13
N ASP A 198 10.46 31.47 -43.32
CA ASP A 198 11.33 31.49 -44.49
C ASP A 198 12.56 32.38 -44.18
N ASP A 199 13.72 31.75 -44.06
CA ASP A 199 15.00 32.41 -43.82
C ASP A 199 15.56 32.87 -45.18
N GLN A 200 15.22 34.11 -45.56
CA GLN A 200 15.78 34.78 -46.73
C GLN A 200 16.91 35.73 -46.30
N ARG A 201 18.14 35.31 -46.64
CA ARG A 201 19.34 36.06 -47.06
C ARG A 201 19.63 37.45 -46.47
#